data_AF-A0AAP8SMV4-F1
#
_entry.id   AF-A0AAP8SMV4-F1
#
_cell.length_a   1.000
_cell.length_b   1.000
_cell.length_c   1.000
_cell.angle_alpha   90.00
_cell.angle_beta   90.00
_cell.angle_gamma   90.00
#
_symmetry.space_group_name_H-M   'P 1'
#
loop_
_entity.id
_entity.type
_entity.pdbx_description
1 polymer ?
#
loop_
_entity_poly.entity_id
_entity_poly.type
_entity_poly.pdbx_seq_one_letter_code
_entity_poly.pdbx_strand_id
1 'polypeptide(L)'
;MNGQDTLAGLGWQPCFQQQLSLDEWEDAVPARVVAFHRSEMQVATEDLQLTVPLHKDMPKMVVGDWVLLDAEQRFVRLLDRKTLFQRRAAGTEMRSQLIAANVDTALGKDYKRTQSEAGKLKGRDS
;
A
#
# COMPACT_ATOMS: atom_id res chain seq x y z
N MET A 1 -22.87 -6.37 -0.90
CA MET A 1 -22.43 -5.24 -0.07
C MET A 1 -21.00 -4.97 -0.47
N ASN A 2 -20.80 -4.06 -1.44
CA ASN A 2 -19.47 -3.71 -1.93
C ASN A 2 -18.87 -2.78 -0.89
N GLY A 3 -18.06 -3.33 0.01
CA GLY A 3 -17.25 -2.51 0.91
C GLY A 3 -16.23 -1.78 0.05
N GLN A 4 -16.55 -0.56 -0.37
CA GLN A 4 -15.51 0.37 -0.80
C GLN A 4 -14.71 0.69 0.44
N ASP A 5 -13.46 0.22 0.49
CA ASP A 5 -12.54 0.47 1.59
C ASP A 5 -12.15 1.96 1.56
N THR A 6 -13.00 2.82 2.11
CA THR A 6 -12.72 4.26 2.26
C THR A 6 -11.37 4.49 2.93
N LEU A 7 -10.70 5.62 2.66
CA LEU A 7 -9.43 5.94 3.33
C LEU A 7 -9.55 5.83 4.87
N ALA A 8 -10.68 6.28 5.44
CA ALA A 8 -10.96 6.15 6.87
C ALA A 8 -11.06 4.68 7.33
N GLY A 9 -11.67 3.80 6.53
CA GLY A 9 -11.70 2.35 6.78
C GLY A 9 -10.32 1.71 6.74
N LEU A 10 -9.42 2.25 5.93
CA LEU A 10 -8.00 1.93 5.92
C LEU A 10 -7.21 2.62 7.05
N GLY A 11 -7.86 3.29 8.01
CA GLY A 11 -7.18 3.94 9.13
C GLY A 11 -6.50 5.27 8.80
N TRP A 12 -6.93 5.95 7.73
CA TRP A 12 -6.52 7.32 7.43
C TRP A 12 -7.03 8.26 8.53
N GLN A 13 -6.20 9.22 8.90
CA GLN A 13 -6.48 10.15 9.99
C GLN A 13 -6.12 11.57 9.56
N PRO A 14 -6.76 12.60 10.13
CA PRO A 14 -6.49 14.00 9.79
C PRO A 14 -5.01 14.42 9.92
N CYS A 15 -4.25 13.77 10.81
CA CYS A 15 -2.82 14.06 10.97
C CYS A 15 -1.97 13.64 9.77
N PHE A 16 -2.42 12.68 8.94
CA PHE A 16 -1.74 12.36 7.69
C PHE A 16 -2.08 13.39 6.62
N GLN A 17 -3.34 13.81 6.56
CA GLN A 17 -3.79 14.89 5.67
C GLN A 17 -3.01 16.19 5.87
N GLN A 18 -2.72 16.54 7.12
CA GLN A 18 -1.97 17.74 7.49
C GLN A 18 -0.50 17.73 7.06
N GLN A 19 0.03 16.58 6.63
CA GLN A 19 1.42 16.46 6.16
C GLN A 19 1.57 16.68 4.65
N LEU A 20 0.47 16.79 3.90
CA LEU A 20 0.52 16.99 2.45
C LEU A 20 0.78 18.47 2.13
N SER A 21 1.63 18.73 1.14
CA SER A 21 1.68 20.04 0.48
C SER A 21 0.41 20.27 -0.37
N LEU A 22 0.23 21.48 -0.89
CA LEU A 22 -0.89 21.78 -1.79
C LEU A 22 -0.80 20.92 -3.07
N ASP A 23 0.37 20.83 -3.67
CA ASP A 23 0.59 20.02 -4.88
C ASP A 23 0.31 18.53 -4.62
N GLU A 24 0.77 18.00 -3.47
CA GLU A 24 0.49 16.61 -3.08
C GLU A 24 -0.99 16.36 -2.79
N TRP A 25 -1.74 17.39 -2.39
CA TRP A 25 -3.17 17.28 -2.16
C TRP A 25 -3.96 17.07 -3.45
N GLU A 26 -3.48 17.63 -4.56
CA GLU A 26 -4.13 17.55 -5.87
C GLU A 26 -3.64 16.34 -6.67
N ASP A 27 -2.33 16.04 -6.60
CA ASP A 27 -1.69 15.09 -7.52
C ASP A 27 -1.34 13.73 -6.89
N ALA A 28 -1.32 13.62 -5.56
CA ALA A 28 -0.91 12.39 -4.90
C ALA A 28 -2.08 11.54 -4.42
N VAL A 29 -1.92 10.22 -4.52
CA VAL A 29 -2.86 9.22 -4.05
C VAL A 29 -2.35 8.62 -2.73
N PRO A 30 -3.05 8.82 -1.60
CA PRO A 30 -2.72 8.17 -0.35
C PRO A 30 -2.92 6.65 -0.44
N ALA A 31 -1.92 5.90 0.00
CA ALA A 31 -1.99 4.45 0.04
C ALA A 31 -1.40 3.90 1.35
N ARG A 32 -2.06 2.89 1.92
CA ARG A 32 -1.58 2.20 3.12
C ARG A 32 -0.83 0.93 2.72
N VAL A 33 0.37 0.74 3.26
CA VAL A 33 1.12 -0.49 3.01
C VAL A 33 0.42 -1.66 3.70
N VAL A 34 0.11 -2.74 2.98
CA VAL A 34 -0.62 -3.90 3.53
C VAL A 34 0.23 -5.16 3.58
N ALA A 35 1.24 -5.27 2.71
CA ALA A 35 2.18 -6.39 2.75
C ALA A 35 3.53 -6.01 2.11
N PHE A 36 4.56 -6.78 2.46
CA PHE A 36 5.87 -6.75 1.79
C PHE A 36 6.19 -8.10 1.17
N HIS A 37 6.70 -8.06 -0.04
CA HIS A 37 7.38 -9.16 -0.72
C HIS A 37 8.87 -8.83 -0.86
N ARG A 38 9.66 -9.76 -1.41
CA ARG A 38 11.13 -9.59 -1.50
C ARG A 38 11.57 -8.37 -2.31
N SER A 39 10.84 -8.03 -3.36
CA SER A 39 11.19 -6.95 -4.30
C SER A 39 10.08 -5.92 -4.48
N GLU A 40 8.96 -6.08 -3.79
CA GLU A 40 7.71 -5.36 -4.06
C GLU A 40 6.96 -5.15 -2.75
N MET A 41 6.21 -4.07 -2.63
CA MET A 41 5.24 -3.84 -1.56
C MET A 41 3.83 -3.83 -2.12
N GLN A 42 2.89 -4.32 -1.33
CA GLN A 42 1.47 -4.16 -1.62
C GLN A 42 0.93 -2.99 -0.83
N VAL A 43 0.15 -2.14 -1.49
CA VAL A 43 -0.49 -0.97 -0.91
C VAL A 43 -1.97 -0.96 -1.26
N ALA A 44 -2.80 -0.44 -0.36
CA ALA A 44 -4.23 -0.24 -0.57
C ALA A 44 -4.53 1.26 -0.63
N THR A 45 -5.14 1.70 -1.74
CA THR A 45 -5.76 3.02 -1.87
C THR A 45 -7.26 2.90 -1.55
N GLU A 46 -7.98 4.02 -1.59
CA GLU A 46 -9.45 4.02 -1.48
C GLU A 46 -10.14 3.19 -2.57
N ASP A 47 -9.54 3.16 -3.77
CA ASP A 47 -10.15 2.55 -4.95
C ASP A 47 -9.69 1.11 -5.18
N LEU A 48 -8.41 0.83 -4.95
CA LEU A 48 -7.82 -0.48 -5.28
C LEU A 48 -6.56 -0.83 -4.49
N GLN A 49 -6.18 -2.10 -4.58
CA GLN A 49 -4.87 -2.56 -4.13
C GLN A 49 -3.88 -2.61 -5.29
N LEU A 50 -2.66 -2.16 -5.02
CA LEU A 50 -1.58 -1.98 -5.97
C LEU A 50 -0.33 -2.70 -5.50
N THR A 51 0.51 -3.09 -6.45
CA THR A 51 1.85 -3.61 -6.17
C THR A 51 2.88 -2.63 -6.68
N VAL A 52 3.71 -2.13 -5.76
CA VAL A 52 4.72 -1.12 -6.04
C VAL A 52 6.10 -1.74 -5.89
N PRO A 53 6.97 -1.68 -6.91
CA PRO A 53 8.34 -2.17 -6.82
C PRO A 53 9.11 -1.44 -5.71
N LEU A 54 9.90 -2.19 -4.94
CA LEU A 54 10.80 -1.61 -3.96
C LEU A 54 12.12 -1.25 -4.62
N HIS A 55 12.58 -0.03 -4.37
CA HIS A 55 13.92 0.42 -4.75
C HIS A 55 14.78 0.55 -3.50
N LYS A 56 16.08 0.27 -3.65
CA LYS A 56 17.08 0.35 -2.58
C LYS A 56 17.17 1.73 -1.92
N ASP A 57 16.77 2.78 -2.65
CA ASP A 57 16.83 4.18 -2.22
C ASP A 57 15.55 4.63 -1.50
N MET A 58 14.55 3.75 -1.38
CA MET A 58 13.33 4.03 -0.62
C MET A 58 13.59 3.97 0.90
N PRO A 59 12.87 4.78 1.70
CA PRO A 59 12.96 4.72 3.15
C PRO A 59 12.48 3.37 3.69
N LYS A 60 12.91 3.02 4.90
CA LYS A 60 12.47 1.79 5.58
C LYS A 60 11.01 1.91 6.01
N MET A 61 10.15 1.27 5.24
CA MET A 61 8.71 1.18 5.48
C MET A 61 8.33 -0.14 6.14
N VAL A 62 7.16 -0.15 6.77
CA VAL A 62 6.56 -1.35 7.34
C VAL A 62 5.06 -1.44 7.02
N VAL A 63 4.46 -2.62 7.19
CA VAL A 63 3.03 -2.82 6.98
C VAL A 63 2.24 -1.84 7.84
N GLY A 64 1.36 -1.08 7.20
CA GLY A 64 0.46 -0.04 7.73
C GLY A 64 1.07 1.35 7.87
N ASP A 65 2.30 1.54 7.37
CA ASP A 65 2.75 2.88 6.98
C ASP A 65 1.86 3.45 5.87
N TRP A 66 1.78 4.78 5.83
CA TRP A 66 1.10 5.52 4.79
C TRP A 66 2.10 6.13 3.82
N VAL A 67 1.87 5.93 2.53
CA VAL A 67 2.70 6.46 1.45
C VAL A 67 1.83 7.28 0.51
N LEU A 68 2.47 8.19 -0.21
CA LEU A 68 1.91 8.92 -1.32
C LEU A 68 2.40 8.30 -2.62
N LEU A 69 1.49 8.09 -3.56
CA LEU A 69 1.77 7.68 -4.92
C LEU A 69 1.46 8.82 -5.89
N ASP A 70 2.16 8.88 -7.03
CA ASP A 70 1.79 9.81 -8.11
C ASP A 70 0.63 9.25 -8.96
N ALA A 71 0.20 10.02 -9.97
CA ALA A 71 -0.84 9.60 -10.91
C ALA A 71 -0.49 8.31 -11.68
N GLU A 72 0.80 7.97 -11.82
CA GLU A 72 1.28 6.72 -12.38
C GLU A 72 1.51 5.61 -11.34
N GLN A 73 1.01 5.79 -10.12
CA GLN A 73 1.07 4.83 -9.01
C GLN A 73 2.49 4.52 -8.53
N ARG A 74 3.45 5.44 -8.76
CA ARG A 74 4.83 5.30 -8.29
C ARG A 74 4.98 5.93 -6.92
N PHE A 75 5.85 5.35 -6.10
CA PHE A 75 6.15 5.87 -4.78
C PHE A 75 6.73 7.30 -4.87
N VAL A 76 6.08 8.24 -4.18
CA VAL A 76 6.53 9.63 -4.04
C VAL A 76 7.18 9.82 -2.68
N ARG A 77 6.44 9.50 -1.61
CA ARG A 77 6.88 9.82 -0.24
C ARG A 77 6.25 8.92 0.82
N LEU A 78 6.98 8.69 1.90
CA LEU A 78 6.48 8.09 3.14
C LEU A 78 6.00 9.20 4.09
N LEU A 79 4.78 9.06 4.63
CA LEU A 79 4.24 9.96 5.65
C LEU A 79 4.79 9.62 7.04
N ASP A 80 4.92 10.64 7.89
CA ASP A 80 5.40 10.51 9.26
C ASP A 80 4.42 9.68 10.10
N ARG A 81 4.98 8.70 10.82
CA ARG A 81 4.23 7.80 11.69
C ARG A 81 3.71 8.57 12.91
N LYS A 82 2.39 8.52 13.15
CA LYS A 82 1.78 9.10 14.35
C LYS A 82 2.24 8.41 15.64
N THR A 83 2.36 7.08 15.62
CA THR A 83 2.79 6.28 16.78
C THR A 83 3.48 4.99 16.30
N LEU A 84 4.68 4.71 16.83
CA LEU A 84 5.34 3.41 16.68
C LEU A 84 4.70 2.42 17.67
N PHE A 85 3.47 1.97 17.42
CA PHE A 85 2.85 0.93 18.24
C PHE A 85 3.49 -0.44 17.97
N GLN A 86 4.62 -0.71 18.62
CA GLN A 86 5.04 -2.07 18.90
C GLN A 86 4.12 -2.66 19.98
N ARG A 87 3.21 -3.59 19.64
CA ARG A 87 2.84 -4.65 20.59
C ARG A 87 2.11 -5.86 19.99
N ARG A 88 2.75 -7.03 20.20
CA ARG A 88 2.23 -8.36 20.53
C ARG A 88 0.75 -8.61 20.17
N ALA A 89 0.50 -9.30 19.05
CA ALA A 89 -0.74 -10.04 18.86
C ALA A 89 -0.60 -11.43 19.49
N ALA A 90 -1.58 -11.79 20.30
CA ALA A 90 -1.76 -13.11 20.88
C ALA A 90 -2.10 -14.13 19.79
N GLY A 91 -1.47 -15.31 19.87
CA GLY A 91 -2.08 -16.58 19.46
C GLY A 91 -2.17 -16.89 17.97
N THR A 92 -1.17 -17.66 17.52
CA THR A 92 -1.24 -18.73 16.49
C THR A 92 -0.98 -18.33 15.03
N GLU A 93 0.32 -18.41 14.69
CA GLU A 93 0.95 -18.88 13.43
C GLU A 93 0.49 -18.26 12.09
N MET A 94 1.37 -17.72 11.24
CA MET A 94 2.60 -18.37 10.77
C MET A 94 3.53 -17.35 10.06
N ARG A 95 4.80 -17.33 10.49
CA ARG A 95 6.01 -16.80 9.79
C ARG A 95 6.05 -15.27 9.51
N SER A 96 6.61 -14.48 10.42
CA SER A 96 8.05 -14.10 10.39
C SER A 96 8.42 -13.44 9.06
N GLN A 97 8.27 -12.12 8.89
CA GLN A 97 9.30 -11.08 9.08
C GLN A 97 8.71 -9.83 8.39
N LEU A 98 8.63 -8.58 8.85
CA LEU A 98 9.14 -7.84 10.00
C LEU A 98 8.14 -6.66 10.24
N ILE A 99 7.65 -6.57 11.49
CA ILE A 99 7.17 -5.38 12.23
C ILE A 99 6.17 -4.44 11.52
N ALA A 100 4.86 -4.72 11.57
CA ALA A 100 3.80 -3.79 11.14
C ALA A 100 3.61 -2.58 12.09
N ALA A 101 3.23 -1.40 11.57
CA ALA A 101 2.70 -0.21 12.25
C ALA A 101 1.28 0.10 11.73
N ASN A 102 0.31 0.47 12.59
CA ASN A 102 -1.08 0.85 12.23
C ASN A 102 -2.01 -0.23 11.63
N VAL A 103 -1.92 -1.51 12.02
CA VAL A 103 -2.88 -2.54 11.55
C VAL A 103 -4.20 -2.53 12.33
N ASP A 104 -5.18 -1.78 11.83
CA ASP A 104 -6.60 -2.05 12.12
C ASP A 104 -7.13 -3.15 11.18
N THR A 105 -7.94 -4.03 11.78
CA THR A 105 -8.33 -5.37 11.33
C THR A 105 -9.28 -5.37 10.11
N ALA A 106 -8.87 -5.99 9.01
CA ALA A 106 -9.79 -6.60 8.03
C ALA A 106 -9.17 -7.90 7.50
N LEU A 107 -9.61 -9.02 8.10
CA LEU A 107 -9.26 -10.36 7.65
C LEU A 107 -10.13 -10.73 6.43
N GLY A 108 -9.45 -11.00 5.33
CA GLY A 108 -9.93 -11.88 4.26
C GLY A 108 -10.86 -11.25 3.24
N LYS A 109 -10.41 -11.16 2.00
CA LYS A 109 -10.78 -12.11 0.95
C LYS A 109 -10.07 -11.81 -0.37
N ASP A 110 -9.67 -12.89 -1.04
CA ASP A 110 -9.43 -12.97 -2.48
C ASP A 110 -8.27 -12.17 -3.07
N TYR A 111 -7.05 -12.66 -2.81
CA TYR A 111 -5.90 -12.40 -3.66
C TYR A 111 -6.08 -13.11 -5.01
N LYS A 112 -6.80 -12.49 -5.95
CA LYS A 112 -6.81 -12.91 -7.36
C LYS A 112 -6.64 -11.73 -8.31
N ARG A 113 -5.40 -11.65 -8.82
CA ARG A 113 -5.03 -11.59 -10.25
C ARG A 113 -5.54 -10.38 -11.05
N THR A 114 -4.59 -9.53 -11.41
CA THR A 114 -4.46 -9.02 -12.78
C THR A 114 -2.99 -8.80 -13.12
N GLN A 115 -2.32 -9.82 -13.68
CA GLN A 115 -1.17 -9.53 -14.54
C GLN A 115 -1.73 -9.12 -15.89
N SER A 116 -1.54 -7.84 -16.20
CA SER A 116 -1.92 -7.21 -17.46
C SER A 116 -1.31 -7.96 -18.64
N GLU A 117 -2.17 -8.27 -19.60
CA GLU A 117 -1.84 -8.76 -20.93
C GLU A 117 -1.07 -7.67 -21.68
N ALA A 118 0.26 -7.74 -21.66
CA ALA A 118 1.11 -6.98 -22.57
C ALA A 118 2.04 -7.95 -23.31
N GLY A 119 1.72 -8.21 -24.59
CA GLY A 119 2.65 -8.89 -25.50
C GLY A 119 2.09 -10.05 -26.31
N LYS A 120 0.90 -9.93 -26.90
CA LYS A 120 0.55 -10.73 -28.09
C LYS A 120 0.03 -9.78 -29.16
N LEU A 121 0.40 -10.05 -30.42
CA LEU A 121 0.41 -9.18 -31.62
C LEU A 121 1.81 -8.55 -31.79
N LYS A 122 2.71 -9.06 -32.63
CA LYS A 122 2.57 -9.16 -34.09
C LYS A 122 3.66 -10.10 -34.63
N GLY A 123 3.29 -11.05 -35.48
CA GLY A 123 4.23 -11.99 -36.08
C GLY A 123 3.50 -13.07 -36.88
N ARG A 124 2.80 -12.65 -37.94
CA ARG A 124 2.33 -13.52 -39.01
C ARG A 124 2.61 -12.78 -40.32
N ASP A 125 2.99 -13.57 -41.32
CA ASP A 125 3.27 -13.24 -42.72
C ASP A 125 4.75 -12.99 -43.06
N SER A 126 5.48 -14.08 -43.35
CA SER A 126 5.92 -14.43 -44.70
C SER A 126 6.36 -15.89 -44.76
#